data_AF-F0IUC2-F1
#
_entry.id   AF-F0IUC2-F1
#
_cell.length_a   1.000
_cell.length_b   1.000
_cell.length_c   1.000
_cell.angle_alpha   90.00
_cell.angle_beta   90.00
_cell.angle_gamma   90.00
#
_symmetry.space_group_name_H-M   'P 1'
#
loop_
_entity.id
_entity.type
_entity.pdbx_description
1 polymer ?
#
loop_
_entity_poly.entity_id
_entity_poly.type
_entity_poly.pdbx_seq_one_letter_code
_entity_poly.pdbx_strand_id
1 'polypeptide(L)'
;MHASLRTSSGDKTISLREELVRTSAQTAQLQAEVYEQEIKDKLASAKSKVEAHISELRNASFTLAHNLSSGEVEDLLSELTLSKTWNGGTEASTLASASEYTTKMTEIAGNLNKAADNIVAIDQKGAQIFTKK
;
A
#
# COMPACT_ATOMS: atom_id res chain seq x y z
N MET A 1 -4.76 21.35 16.24
CA MET A 1 -5.74 21.53 15.14
C MET A 1 -7.19 21.55 15.65
N HIS A 2 -7.71 20.48 16.28
CA HIS A 2 -9.11 20.43 16.77
C HIS A 2 -9.48 21.53 17.80
N ALA A 3 -8.57 21.89 18.70
CA ALA A 3 -8.83 22.95 19.68
C ALA A 3 -8.92 24.34 19.03
N SER A 4 -8.13 24.59 17.97
CA SER A 4 -8.06 25.87 17.26
C SER A 4 -9.32 26.17 16.42
N LEU A 5 -10.00 25.12 15.92
CA LEU A 5 -11.26 25.23 15.17
C LEU A 5 -12.44 25.72 16.01
N ARG A 6 -12.44 25.47 17.33
CA ARG A 6 -13.55 25.84 18.22
C ARG A 6 -13.56 27.31 18.63
N THR A 7 -12.43 28.01 18.50
CA THR A 7 -12.25 29.37 19.02
C THR A 7 -11.84 30.38 17.94
N SER A 8 -11.85 30.00 16.67
CA SER A 8 -11.46 30.86 15.54
C SER A 8 -12.62 31.74 15.04
N SER A 9 -12.30 32.92 14.49
CA SER A 9 -13.24 33.71 13.70
C SER A 9 -13.74 32.95 12.47
N GLY A 10 -14.81 33.42 11.83
CA GLY A 10 -15.44 32.77 10.66
C GLY A 10 -14.42 32.40 9.57
N ASP A 11 -13.70 33.41 9.05
CA ASP A 11 -12.68 33.23 7.99
C ASP A 11 -11.58 32.26 8.41
N LYS A 12 -11.10 32.37 9.66
CA LYS A 12 -10.06 31.49 10.18
C LYS A 12 -10.54 30.05 10.38
N THR A 13 -11.82 29.86 10.65
CA THR A 13 -12.45 28.52 10.71
C THR A 13 -12.53 27.90 9.33
N ILE A 14 -12.85 28.67 8.29
CA ILE A 14 -12.92 28.17 6.91
C ILE A 14 -11.54 27.73 6.41
N SER A 15 -10.49 28.56 6.60
CA SER A 15 -9.13 28.18 6.21
C SER A 15 -8.65 26.92 6.93
N LEU A 16 -8.89 26.81 8.25
CA LEU A 16 -8.50 25.61 9.01
C LEU A 16 -9.24 24.34 8.56
N ARG A 17 -10.47 24.47 8.07
CA ARG A 17 -11.24 23.32 7.52
C ARG A 17 -10.73 22.90 6.16
N GLU A 18 -10.41 23.84 5.27
CA GLU A 18 -9.78 23.54 3.98
C GLU A 18 -8.44 22.85 4.17
N GLU A 19 -7.57 23.41 5.03
CA GLU A 19 -6.27 22.85 5.35
C GLU A 19 -6.40 21.41 5.87
N LEU A 20 -7.30 21.16 6.84
CA LEU A 20 -7.53 19.82 7.38
C LEU A 20 -7.90 18.80 6.29
N VAL A 21 -8.79 19.19 5.36
CA VAL A 21 -9.24 18.31 4.29
C VAL A 21 -8.11 18.02 3.31
N ARG A 22 -7.29 19.03 2.95
CA ARG A 22 -6.12 18.84 2.09
C ARG A 22 -5.06 17.98 2.73
N THR A 23 -4.75 18.20 4.01
CA THR A 23 -3.82 17.35 4.76
C THR A 23 -4.31 15.91 4.82
N SER A 24 -5.63 15.70 4.98
CA SER A 24 -6.22 14.36 4.96
C SER A 24 -6.06 13.68 3.59
N ALA A 25 -6.24 14.42 2.50
CA ALA A 25 -6.02 13.92 1.14
C ALA A 25 -4.57 13.49 0.92
N GLN A 26 -3.61 14.34 1.30
CA GLN A 26 -2.18 14.03 1.19
C GLN A 26 -1.80 12.82 2.06
N THR A 27 -2.34 12.74 3.27
CA THR A 27 -2.11 11.61 4.18
C THR A 27 -2.62 10.29 3.59
N ALA A 28 -3.81 10.32 2.97
CA ALA A 28 -4.38 9.15 2.31
C ALA A 28 -3.47 8.63 1.18
N GLN A 29 -2.90 9.53 0.37
CA GLN A 29 -1.98 9.14 -0.71
C GLN A 29 -0.68 8.54 -0.17
N LEU A 30 -0.03 9.22 0.78
CA LEU A 30 1.24 8.75 1.35
C LEU A 30 1.10 7.40 2.05
N GLN A 31 0.04 7.21 2.84
CA GLN A 31 -0.20 5.93 3.53
C GLN A 31 -0.48 4.80 2.53
N ALA A 32 -1.14 5.10 1.41
CA ALA A 32 -1.41 4.12 0.38
C ALA A 32 -0.14 3.60 -0.29
N GLU A 33 0.76 4.51 -0.68
CA GLU A 33 2.06 4.18 -1.28
C GLU A 33 2.93 3.36 -0.31
N VAL A 34 2.97 3.76 0.97
CA VAL A 34 3.72 3.04 2.01
C VAL A 34 3.18 1.63 2.20
N TYR A 35 1.86 1.46 2.28
CA TYR A 35 1.25 0.15 2.47
C TYR A 35 1.48 -0.78 1.28
N GLU A 36 1.34 -0.27 0.05
CA GLU A 36 1.61 -1.06 -1.15
C GLU A 36 3.06 -1.55 -1.18
N GLN A 37 4.01 -0.69 -0.82
CA GLN A 37 5.41 -1.07 -0.72
C GLN A 37 5.65 -2.11 0.38
N GLU A 38 5.02 -1.96 1.54
CA GLU A 38 5.11 -2.95 2.64
C GLU A 38 4.63 -4.34 2.21
N ILE A 39 3.56 -4.43 1.41
CA ILE A 39 3.09 -5.72 0.86
C ILE A 39 4.10 -6.31 -0.13
N LYS A 40 4.66 -5.48 -1.02
CA LYS A 40 5.72 -5.92 -1.96
C LYS A 40 6.92 -6.49 -1.21
N ASP A 41 7.38 -5.80 -0.18
CA ASP A 41 8.56 -6.20 0.61
C ASP A 41 8.29 -7.49 1.39
N LYS A 42 7.10 -7.64 2.00
CA LYS A 42 6.71 -8.87 2.70
C LYS A 42 6.65 -10.07 1.76
N LEU A 43 6.09 -9.92 0.57
CA LEU A 43 6.03 -10.99 -0.44
C LEU A 43 7.43 -11.37 -0.91
N ALA A 44 8.28 -10.40 -1.23
CA ALA A 44 9.67 -10.64 -1.63
C ALA A 44 10.45 -11.38 -0.52
N SER A 45 10.29 -10.95 0.74
CA SER A 45 10.94 -11.61 1.88
C SER A 45 10.44 -13.04 2.07
N ALA A 46 9.13 -13.29 1.98
CA ALA A 46 8.56 -14.62 2.11
C ALA A 46 9.04 -15.56 0.99
N LYS A 47 9.05 -15.07 -0.26
CA LYS A 47 9.53 -15.82 -1.42
C LYS A 47 11.00 -16.18 -1.29
N SER A 48 11.84 -15.23 -0.88
CA SER A 48 13.27 -15.47 -0.65
C SER A 48 13.53 -16.51 0.44
N LYS A 49 12.73 -16.53 1.52
CA LYS A 49 12.83 -17.58 2.54
C LYS A 49 12.51 -18.98 1.98
N VAL A 50 11.51 -19.07 1.11
CA VAL A 50 11.17 -20.35 0.44
C VAL A 50 12.31 -20.80 -0.46
N GLU A 51 12.89 -19.88 -1.26
CA GLU A 51 14.07 -20.18 -2.10
C GLU A 51 15.27 -20.67 -1.27
N ALA A 52 15.51 -20.03 -0.12
CA ALA A 52 16.58 -20.42 0.80
C ALA A 52 16.34 -21.84 1.35
N HIS A 53 15.14 -22.13 1.87
CA HIS A 53 14.82 -23.45 2.40
C HIS A 53 14.85 -24.57 1.35
N ILE A 54 14.42 -24.28 0.13
CA ILE A 54 14.59 -25.20 -1.01
C ILE A 54 16.07 -25.51 -1.21
N SER A 55 16.91 -24.47 -1.26
CA SER A 55 18.34 -24.63 -1.49
C SER A 55 19.04 -25.40 -0.37
N GLU A 56 18.69 -25.09 0.89
CA GLU A 56 19.18 -25.78 2.08
C GLU A 56 18.85 -27.27 2.06
N LEU A 57 17.58 -27.61 1.82
CA LEU A 57 17.13 -29.01 1.79
C LEU A 57 17.78 -29.77 0.65
N ARG A 58 17.88 -29.18 -0.54
CA ARG A 58 18.57 -29.81 -1.68
C ARG A 58 20.03 -30.10 -1.35
N ASN A 59 20.77 -29.12 -0.83
CA ASN A 59 22.17 -29.32 -0.43
C ASN A 59 22.32 -30.42 0.64
N ALA A 60 21.43 -30.44 1.63
CA ALA A 60 21.42 -31.48 2.65
C ALA A 60 21.19 -32.87 2.03
N SER A 61 20.24 -33.00 1.11
CA SER A 61 19.97 -34.25 0.40
C SER A 61 21.18 -34.75 -0.40
N PHE A 62 21.86 -33.86 -1.14
CA PHE A 62 23.08 -34.23 -1.87
C PHE A 62 24.24 -34.64 -0.95
N THR A 63 24.33 -34.03 0.22
CA THR A 63 25.37 -34.36 1.21
C THR A 63 25.14 -35.73 1.85
N LEU A 64 23.88 -36.08 2.10
CA LEU A 64 23.49 -37.30 2.83
C LEU A 64 23.32 -38.53 1.93
N ALA A 65 23.14 -38.34 0.62
CA ALA A 65 22.84 -39.40 -0.33
C ALA A 65 24.09 -40.22 -0.72
N HIS A 66 24.62 -41.01 0.22
CA HIS A 66 25.85 -41.81 0.00
C HIS A 66 25.68 -43.01 -0.95
N ASN A 67 24.45 -43.47 -1.16
CA ASN A 67 24.14 -44.66 -1.96
C ASN A 67 23.32 -44.37 -3.23
N LEU A 68 23.08 -43.09 -3.51
CA LEU A 68 22.33 -42.67 -4.69
C LEU A 68 23.26 -41.91 -5.62
N SER A 69 23.06 -42.09 -6.92
CA SER A 69 23.63 -41.21 -7.93
C SER A 69 23.02 -39.81 -7.83
N SER A 70 23.73 -38.81 -8.34
CA SER A 70 23.18 -37.44 -8.40
C SER A 70 21.86 -37.37 -9.18
N GLY A 71 21.66 -38.22 -10.18
CA GLY A 71 20.42 -38.29 -10.95
C GLY A 71 19.25 -38.81 -10.12
N GLU A 72 19.45 -39.86 -9.32
CA GLU A 72 18.41 -40.38 -8.42
C GLU A 72 18.04 -39.35 -7.33
N VAL A 73 19.01 -38.58 -6.83
CA VAL A 73 18.74 -37.48 -5.88
C VAL A 73 17.96 -36.36 -6.57
N GLU A 74 18.30 -35.98 -7.80
CA GLU A 74 17.55 -35.00 -8.58
C GLU A 74 16.10 -35.44 -8.84
N ASP A 75 15.89 -36.71 -9.21
CA ASP A 75 14.56 -37.28 -9.45
C ASP A 75 13.70 -37.22 -8.17
N LEU A 76 14.27 -37.58 -7.02
CA LEU A 76 13.59 -37.47 -5.72
C LEU A 76 13.23 -36.02 -5.35
N LEU A 77 14.07 -35.06 -5.73
CA LEU A 77 13.89 -33.64 -5.43
C LEU A 77 13.19 -32.85 -6.54
N SER A 78 12.69 -33.54 -7.57
CA SER A 78 12.10 -32.93 -8.78
C SER A 78 10.88 -32.05 -8.50
N GLU A 79 10.16 -32.31 -7.40
CA GLU A 79 9.05 -31.48 -6.93
C GLU A 79 9.48 -30.30 -6.06
N LEU A 80 10.72 -30.30 -5.55
CA LEU A 80 11.27 -29.27 -4.68
C LEU A 80 11.90 -28.14 -5.53
N THR A 81 11.05 -27.45 -6.27
CA THR A 81 11.41 -26.23 -7.02
C THR A 81 10.51 -25.08 -6.60
N LEU A 82 10.99 -23.84 -6.78
CA LEU A 82 10.20 -22.67 -6.40
C LEU A 82 8.88 -22.60 -7.17
N SER A 83 8.89 -22.91 -8.47
CA SER A 83 7.68 -22.86 -9.30
C SER A 83 6.59 -23.86 -8.88
N LYS A 84 6.96 -24.94 -8.20
CA LYS A 84 6.03 -25.97 -7.70
C LYS A 84 5.60 -25.76 -6.25
N THR A 85 6.41 -25.05 -5.46
CA THR A 85 6.18 -24.86 -4.01
C THR A 85 5.67 -23.47 -3.65
N TRP A 86 5.97 -22.45 -4.47
CA TRP A 86 5.49 -21.09 -4.29
C TRP A 86 4.23 -20.85 -5.13
N ASN A 87 3.16 -20.38 -4.48
CA ASN A 87 1.92 -20.06 -5.18
C ASN A 87 1.99 -18.68 -5.83
N GLY A 88 2.46 -18.63 -7.08
CA GLY A 88 2.52 -17.41 -7.88
C GLY A 88 1.15 -16.76 -8.14
N GLY A 89 0.06 -17.55 -8.15
CA GLY A 89 -1.30 -17.02 -8.29
C GLY A 89 -1.73 -16.21 -7.06
N THR A 90 -1.44 -16.70 -5.86
CA THR A 90 -1.68 -15.97 -4.61
C THR A 90 -0.79 -14.74 -4.50
N GLU A 91 0.49 -14.82 -4.89
CA GLU A 91 1.39 -13.66 -4.97
C GLU A 91 0.78 -12.56 -5.87
N ALA A 92 0.40 -12.92 -7.09
CA ALA A 92 -0.19 -11.99 -8.06
C ALA A 92 -1.51 -11.38 -7.55
N SER A 93 -2.40 -12.20 -6.98
CA SER A 93 -3.66 -11.71 -6.42
C SER A 93 -3.44 -10.77 -5.23
N THR A 94 -2.44 -11.03 -4.39
CA THR A 94 -2.12 -10.18 -3.23
C THR A 94 -1.57 -8.83 -3.69
N LEU A 95 -0.69 -8.82 -4.69
CA LEU A 95 -0.18 -7.58 -5.30
C LEU A 95 -1.30 -6.78 -5.95
N ALA A 96 -2.22 -7.44 -6.66
CA ALA A 96 -3.38 -6.79 -7.26
C ALA A 96 -4.28 -6.13 -6.19
N SER A 97 -4.55 -6.81 -5.08
CA SER A 97 -5.33 -6.22 -3.98
C SER A 97 -4.63 -5.03 -3.32
N ALA A 98 -3.30 -5.05 -3.19
CA ALA A 98 -2.54 -3.90 -2.69
C ALA A 98 -2.62 -2.70 -3.65
N SER A 99 -2.48 -2.95 -4.96
CA SER A 99 -2.64 -1.91 -5.98
C SER A 99 -4.07 -1.34 -6.00
N GLU A 100 -5.09 -2.19 -5.86
CA GLU A 100 -6.49 -1.74 -5.81
C GLU A 100 -6.77 -0.86 -4.59
N TYR A 101 -6.17 -1.20 -3.44
CA TYR A 101 -6.21 -0.34 -2.25
C TYR A 101 -5.60 1.04 -2.54
N THR A 102 -4.44 1.10 -3.20
CA THR A 102 -3.81 2.38 -3.59
C THR A 102 -4.69 3.20 -4.53
N THR A 103 -5.34 2.54 -5.51
CA THR A 103 -6.29 3.19 -6.41
C THR A 103 -7.44 3.82 -5.62
N LYS A 104 -8.08 3.07 -4.71
CA LYS A 104 -9.19 3.57 -3.89
C LYS A 104 -8.77 4.76 -3.00
N MET A 105 -7.58 4.69 -2.41
CA MET A 105 -7.06 5.79 -1.58
C MET A 105 -6.76 7.04 -2.41
N THR A 106 -6.29 6.88 -3.65
CA THR A 106 -6.09 7.98 -4.60
C THR A 106 -7.41 8.64 -4.99
N GLU A 107 -8.46 7.83 -5.23
CA GLU A 107 -9.81 8.35 -5.50
C GLU A 107 -10.37 9.12 -4.30
N ILE A 108 -10.21 8.59 -3.09
CA ILE A 108 -10.60 9.26 -1.84
C ILE A 108 -9.88 10.60 -1.70
N ALA A 109 -8.56 10.63 -1.91
CA ALA A 109 -7.77 11.87 -1.87
C ALA A 109 -8.25 12.89 -2.91
N GLY A 110 -8.56 12.44 -4.13
CA GLY A 110 -9.16 13.28 -5.17
C GLY A 110 -10.50 13.88 -4.75
N ASN A 111 -11.36 13.10 -4.10
CA ASN A 111 -12.64 13.57 -3.58
C ASN A 111 -12.47 14.57 -2.41
N LEU A 112 -11.50 14.34 -1.53
CA LEU A 112 -11.16 15.27 -0.46
C LEU A 112 -10.66 16.61 -1.02
N ASN A 113 -9.77 16.59 -2.02
CA ASN A 113 -9.30 17.82 -2.68
C ASN A 113 -10.45 18.60 -3.32
N LYS A 114 -11.38 17.94 -4.01
CA LYS A 114 -12.60 18.59 -4.52
C LYS A 114 -13.46 19.19 -3.40
N ALA A 115 -13.57 18.52 -2.26
CA ALA A 115 -14.29 19.05 -1.10
C ALA A 115 -13.59 20.29 -0.52
N ALA A 116 -12.26 20.30 -0.46
CA ALA A 116 -11.47 21.48 -0.06
C ALA A 116 -11.71 22.67 -1.01
N ASP A 117 -11.67 22.45 -2.32
CA ASP A 117 -11.93 23.51 -3.31
C ASP A 117 -13.36 24.06 -3.18
N ASN A 118 -14.34 23.20 -2.90
CA ASN A 118 -15.72 23.62 -2.66
C ASN A 118 -15.88 24.47 -1.39
N ILE A 119 -15.12 24.18 -0.32
CA ILE A 119 -15.12 25.00 0.91
C ILE A 119 -14.69 26.44 0.58
N VAL A 120 -13.60 26.59 -0.18
CA VAL A 120 -13.09 27.90 -0.61
C VAL A 120 -14.10 28.62 -1.51
N ALA A 121 -14.70 27.90 -2.47
CA ALA A 121 -15.63 28.50 -3.41
C ALA A 121 -16.93 29.00 -2.75
N ILE A 122 -17.46 28.27 -1.76
CA ILE A 122 -18.63 28.69 -1.00
C ILE A 122 -18.33 29.94 -0.17
N ASP A 123 -17.17 29.97 0.50
CA ASP A 123 -16.73 31.10 1.30
C ASP A 123 -16.60 32.39 0.48
N GLN A 124 -15.92 32.32 -0.67
CA GLN A 124 -15.78 33.44 -1.59
C GLN A 124 -17.14 33.98 -2.09
N LYS A 125 -18.09 33.09 -2.41
CA LYS A 125 -19.45 33.50 -2.81
C LYS A 125 -20.21 34.17 -1.66
N GLY A 126 -20.06 33.64 -0.45
CA GLY A 126 -20.65 34.24 0.76
C GLY A 126 -20.11 35.65 1.00
N ALA A 127 -18.79 35.83 0.95
CA ALA A 127 -18.15 37.13 1.14
C ALA A 127 -18.65 38.19 0.14
N GLN A 128 -18.84 37.83 -1.13
CA GLN A 128 -19.33 38.74 -2.18
C GLN A 128 -20.73 39.30 -1.93
N ILE A 129 -21.57 38.61 -1.15
CA ILE A 129 -22.91 39.09 -0.78
C ILE A 129 -22.82 40.29 0.17
N PHE A 130 -21.78 40.33 1.01
CA PHE A 130 -21.59 41.37 2.02
C PHE A 130 -20.75 42.56 1.53
N THR A 131 -19.98 42.41 0.45
CA THR A 131 -19.19 43.50 -0.14
C THR A 131 -19.94 44.33 -1.19
N LYS A 132 -21.18 43.97 -1.54
CA LYS A 132 -22.03 44.67 -2.52
C LYS A 132 -23.03 45.67 -1.89
N LYS A 133 -22.79 46.14 -0.68
CA LYS A 133 -23.54 47.24 -0.04
C LYS A 133 -22.75 48.55 -0.14
#